data_AF-A0A2V6BMA4-F1
#
_entry.id   AF-A0A2V6BMA4-F1
#
_cell.length_a   1.000
_cell.length_b   1.000
_cell.length_c   1.000
_cell.angle_alpha   90.00
_cell.angle_beta   90.00
_cell.angle_gamma   90.00
#
_symmetry.space_group_name_H-M   'P 1'
#
loop_
_entity.id
_entity.type
_entity.pdbx_description
1 polymer ?
#
loop_
_entity_poly.entity_id
_entity_poly.type
_entity_poly.pdbx_seq_one_letter_code
_entity_poly.pdbx_strand_id
1 'polypeptide(L)'
;DATLENARNKLDSLGHSTARPVDEVDESAKRSDAEHTFSWQLVKTDYSSVSLKADEKGRITYIAAYLRPGKEMPFDEIGQLEKAPVLTDRVVAWDVVRPSRPLIRVVARGPERKANSITMFIVKRPRTH
;
A
#
# COMPACT_ATOMS: atom_id res chain seq x y z
N ASP A 1 -0.43 16.22 -8.27
CA ASP A 1 -0.78 14.80 -8.03
C ASP A 1 0.47 13.99 -7.78
N ALA A 2 0.41 12.91 -7.00
CA ALA A 2 1.55 12.01 -6.84
C ALA A 2 1.70 11.15 -8.10
N THR A 3 2.81 11.31 -8.82
CA THR A 3 3.14 10.55 -10.03
C THR A 3 4.05 9.36 -9.68
N LEU A 4 4.09 8.34 -10.55
CA LEU A 4 5.03 7.22 -10.41
C LEU A 4 6.48 7.71 -10.33
N GLU A 5 6.85 8.72 -11.13
CA GLU A 5 8.18 9.32 -11.12
C GLU A 5 8.53 9.95 -9.77
N ASN A 6 7.61 10.72 -9.17
CA ASN A 6 7.82 11.30 -7.84
C ASN A 6 7.96 10.22 -6.77
N ALA A 7 7.21 9.12 -6.88
CA ALA A 7 7.35 7.98 -5.96
C ALA A 7 8.71 7.30 -6.11
N ARG A 8 9.17 7.07 -7.34
CA ARG A 8 10.50 6.52 -7.63
C ARG A 8 11.61 7.38 -7.05
N ASN A 9 11.65 8.67 -7.40
CA ASN A 9 12.68 9.60 -6.92
C ASN A 9 12.79 9.61 -5.39
N LYS A 10 11.64 9.55 -4.69
CA LYS A 10 11.63 9.48 -3.23
C LYS A 10 12.13 8.14 -2.71
N LEU A 11 11.63 7.03 -3.24
CA LEU A 11 11.96 5.69 -2.74
C LEU A 11 13.40 5.27 -3.08
N ASP A 12 13.93 5.71 -4.22
CA ASP A 12 15.34 5.51 -4.61
C ASP A 12 16.30 6.21 -3.64
N SER A 13 15.90 7.33 -3.04
CA SER A 13 16.70 8.00 -2.00
C SER A 13 16.71 7.27 -0.65
N LEU A 14 15.73 6.38 -0.42
CA LEU A 14 15.51 5.70 0.85
C LEU A 14 15.94 4.23 0.83
N GLY A 15 16.37 3.71 -0.32
CA GLY A 15 16.63 2.30 -0.48
C GLY A 15 17.07 1.90 -1.87
N HIS A 16 17.22 0.60 -2.06
CA HIS A 16 17.59 0.03 -3.35
C HIS A 16 16.33 -0.47 -4.03
N SER A 17 16.06 0.04 -5.24
CA SER A 17 15.07 -0.54 -6.12
C SER A 17 15.51 -1.96 -6.46
N THR A 18 14.69 -2.94 -6.11
CA THR A 18 14.91 -4.33 -6.50
C THR A 18 14.07 -4.63 -7.73
N ALA A 19 13.99 -3.70 -8.69
CA ALA A 19 13.24 -3.84 -9.94
C ALA A 19 13.72 -5.07 -10.73
N ARG A 20 13.24 -6.23 -10.31
CA ARG A 20 13.06 -7.44 -11.08
C ARG A 20 11.56 -7.62 -11.20
N PRO A 21 11.06 -8.06 -12.37
CA PRO A 21 9.68 -8.53 -12.46
C PRO A 21 9.51 -9.60 -11.38
N VAL A 22 8.63 -9.34 -10.42
CA VAL A 22 8.25 -10.36 -9.46
C VAL A 22 7.27 -11.25 -10.20
N ASP A 23 7.78 -12.27 -10.87
CA ASP A 23 6.99 -13.45 -11.19
C ASP A 23 6.79 -14.22 -9.87
N GLU A 24 5.52 -14.35 -9.49
CA GLU A 24 4.95 -15.22 -8.43
C GLU A 24 5.25 -14.78 -6.97
N VAL A 25 4.30 -14.78 -6.00
CA VAL A 25 3.26 -15.76 -5.69
C VAL A 25 2.05 -15.07 -5.03
N ASP A 26 0.88 -15.13 -5.66
CA ASP A 26 -0.39 -15.45 -5.00
C ASP A 26 -1.38 -15.95 -6.07
N GLU A 27 -1.69 -17.24 -6.04
CA GLU A 27 -2.62 -17.91 -6.96
C GLU A 27 -4.05 -17.38 -6.74
N SER A 28 -4.40 -16.31 -7.45
CA SER A 28 -5.80 -15.96 -7.81
C SER A 28 -5.94 -14.75 -8.73
N ALA A 29 -4.86 -14.05 -9.08
CA ALA A 29 -4.95 -12.87 -9.94
C ALA A 29 -4.74 -13.23 -11.42
N LYS A 30 -5.71 -13.91 -12.05
CA LYS A 30 -5.98 -13.64 -13.47
C LYS A 30 -6.42 -12.18 -13.58
N ARG A 31 -5.50 -11.23 -13.80
CA ARG A 31 -5.87 -9.87 -14.27
C ARG A 31 -4.69 -9.11 -14.88
N SER A 32 -4.77 -9.05 -16.21
CA SER A 32 -4.31 -8.03 -17.16
C SER A 32 -2.80 -7.76 -17.30
N ASP A 33 -2.34 -7.99 -18.54
CA ASP A 33 -1.02 -7.73 -19.14
C ASP A 33 -0.50 -6.27 -19.08
N ALA A 34 -0.94 -5.43 -18.12
CA ALA A 34 -0.69 -3.99 -18.17
C ALA A 34 -0.45 -3.28 -16.82
N GLU A 35 -0.37 -4.03 -15.71
CA GLU A 35 0.00 -3.47 -14.41
C GLU A 35 1.52 -3.48 -14.21
N HIS A 36 2.10 -2.30 -13.96
CA HIS A 36 3.52 -2.20 -13.64
C HIS A 36 3.70 -2.29 -12.13
N THR A 37 4.41 -3.32 -11.66
CA THR A 37 4.76 -3.50 -10.25
C THR A 37 6.21 -3.10 -9.99
N PHE A 38 6.44 -2.33 -8.92
CA PHE A 38 7.75 -1.87 -8.48
C PHE A 38 7.95 -2.19 -7.01
N SER A 39 9.17 -2.54 -6.59
CA SER A 39 9.48 -2.80 -5.18
C SER A 39 10.84 -2.24 -4.79
N TRP A 40 10.92 -1.73 -3.57
CA TRP A 40 12.12 -1.20 -2.95
C TRP A 40 12.38 -1.89 -1.63
N GLN A 41 13.64 -2.24 -1.42
CA GLN A 41 14.17 -2.56 -0.10
C GLN A 41 14.67 -1.27 0.52
N LEU A 42 14.00 -0.82 1.58
CA LEU A 42 14.35 0.42 2.25
C LEU A 42 15.51 0.19 3.23
N VAL A 43 16.29 1.22 3.51
CA VAL A 43 17.44 1.18 4.44
C VAL A 43 17.25 2.29 5.46
N LYS A 44 17.52 1.99 6.75
CA LYS A 44 17.41 2.96 7.86
C LYS A 44 16.02 3.60 8.04
N THR A 45 14.96 2.91 7.64
CA THR A 45 13.57 3.27 7.99
C THR A 45 12.93 2.15 8.81
N ASP A 46 11.83 2.46 9.50
CA ASP A 46 11.03 1.43 10.20
C ASP A 46 10.38 0.42 9.24
N TYR A 47 10.34 0.75 7.94
CA TYR A 47 9.91 -0.15 6.88
C TYR A 47 11.09 -0.96 6.32
N SER A 48 10.84 -2.24 6.07
CA SER A 48 11.75 -3.15 5.38
C SER A 48 11.63 -2.99 3.86
N SER A 49 10.39 -2.95 3.36
CA SER A 49 10.12 -2.82 1.93
C SER A 49 8.85 -2.05 1.63
N VAL A 50 8.81 -1.48 0.44
CA VAL A 50 7.61 -0.87 -0.15
C VAL A 50 7.44 -1.39 -1.57
N SER A 51 6.23 -1.86 -1.89
CA SER A 51 5.83 -2.29 -3.22
C SER A 51 4.68 -1.44 -3.72
N LEU A 52 4.68 -1.16 -5.02
CA LEU A 52 3.74 -0.24 -5.65
C LEU A 52 3.27 -0.82 -6.97
N LYS A 53 1.97 -0.66 -7.27
CA LYS A 53 1.43 -0.95 -8.60
C LYS A 53 0.88 0.32 -9.24
N ALA A 54 1.10 0.43 -10.55
CA ALA A 54 0.55 1.50 -11.36
C ALA A 54 -0.20 0.93 -12.58
N ASP A 55 -1.28 1.60 -12.98
CA ASP A 55 -1.98 1.30 -14.22
C ASP A 55 -1.17 1.74 -15.46
N GLU A 56 -1.66 1.40 -16.66
CA GLU A 56 -1.04 1.74 -17.96
C GLU A 56 -0.70 3.23 -18.12
N LYS A 57 -1.40 4.13 -17.42
CA LYS A 57 -1.19 5.58 -17.48
C LYS A 57 -0.18 6.06 -16.44
N GLY A 58 0.50 5.14 -15.76
CA GLY A 58 1.44 5.44 -14.68
C GLY A 58 0.76 5.94 -13.40
N ARG A 59 -0.56 5.75 -13.25
CA ARG A 59 -1.27 6.14 -12.04
C ARG A 59 -1.16 5.04 -11.00
N ILE A 60 -0.72 5.41 -9.80
CA ILE A 60 -0.63 4.51 -8.66
C ILE A 60 -2.02 3.98 -8.29
N THR A 61 -2.15 2.67 -8.22
CA THR A 61 -3.40 1.96 -7.84
C THR A 61 -3.26 1.22 -6.51
N TYR A 62 -2.04 0.87 -6.13
CA TYR A 62 -1.74 0.03 -4.97
C TYR A 62 -0.40 0.41 -4.35
N ILE A 63 -0.34 0.46 -3.02
CA ILE A 63 0.90 0.59 -2.26
C ILE A 63 0.85 -0.42 -1.11
N ALA A 64 1.89 -1.23 -0.94
CA ALA A 64 2.10 -2.07 0.23
C ALA A 64 3.41 -1.70 0.90
N ALA A 65 3.37 -1.45 2.20
CA ALA A 65 4.54 -1.19 3.01
C ALA A 65 4.64 -2.26 4.10
N TYR A 66 5.83 -2.83 4.27
CA TYR A 66 6.11 -3.87 5.26
C TYR A 66 7.05 -3.30 6.32
N LEU A 67 6.70 -3.47 7.59
CA LEU A 67 7.48 -2.99 8.72
C LEU A 67 8.58 -4.00 9.07
N ARG A 68 9.68 -3.52 9.66
CA ARG A 68 10.72 -4.39 10.18
C ARG A 68 10.24 -5.12 11.44
N PRO A 69 10.80 -6.29 11.76
CA PRO A 69 10.57 -6.92 13.06
C PRO A 69 10.89 -5.97 14.21
N GLY A 70 9.99 -5.89 15.19
CA GLY A 70 10.11 -4.98 16.34
C GLY A 70 9.71 -3.53 16.05
N LYS A 71 9.23 -3.24 14.84
CA LYS A 71 8.70 -1.92 14.43
C LYS A 71 7.20 -1.98 14.13
N GLU A 72 6.51 -3.02 14.60
CA GLU A 72 5.08 -3.17 14.39
C GLU A 72 4.31 -2.00 15.01
N MET A 73 3.34 -1.47 14.28
CA MET A 73 2.61 -0.26 14.67
C MET A 73 1.20 -0.61 15.17
N PRO A 74 0.79 -0.19 16.37
CA PRO A 74 -0.59 -0.37 16.84
C PRO A 74 -1.61 0.17 15.83
N PHE A 75 -2.73 -0.55 15.64
CA PHE A 75 -3.73 -0.17 14.64
C PHE A 75 -4.31 1.24 14.85
N ASP A 76 -4.46 1.66 16.11
CA ASP A 76 -4.94 2.97 16.53
C ASP A 76 -3.94 4.11 16.25
N GLU A 77 -2.65 3.81 16.08
CA GLU A 77 -1.67 4.79 15.60
C GLU A 77 -1.75 5.01 14.08
N ILE A 78 -2.33 4.06 13.32
CA ILE A 78 -2.44 4.14 11.86
C ILE A 78 -3.73 4.87 11.44
N GLY A 79 -4.82 4.67 12.17
CA GLY A 79 -6.11 5.22 11.80
C GLY A 79 -7.19 5.15 12.87
N GLN A 80 -8.35 5.74 12.55
CA GLN A 80 -9.48 5.82 13.47
C GLN A 80 -10.25 4.51 13.48
N LEU A 81 -9.95 3.64 14.47
CA LEU A 81 -10.55 2.31 14.59
C LEU A 81 -12.07 2.32 14.69
N GLU A 82 -12.65 3.34 15.31
CA GLU A 82 -14.10 3.52 15.44
C GLU A 82 -14.82 3.64 14.09
N LYS A 83 -14.09 4.07 13.06
CA LYS A 83 -14.61 4.24 11.69
C LYS A 83 -14.25 3.07 10.79
N ALA A 84 -13.61 2.02 11.33
CA ALA A 84 -13.19 0.88 10.56
C ALA A 84 -14.37 -0.10 10.38
N PRO A 85 -14.88 -0.29 9.15
CA PRO A 85 -15.88 -1.34 8.86
C PRO A 85 -15.34 -2.76 9.12
N VAL A 86 -14.01 -2.93 9.14
CA VAL A 86 -13.36 -4.20 9.47
C VAL A 86 -12.37 -3.95 10.59
N LEU A 87 -12.56 -4.64 11.71
CA LEU A 87 -11.64 -4.63 12.84
C LEU A 87 -11.64 -6.00 13.51
N THR A 88 -10.50 -6.66 13.47
CA THR A 88 -10.21 -7.90 14.20
C THR A 88 -8.91 -7.75 15.00
N ASP A 89 -8.50 -8.81 15.68
CA ASP A 89 -7.18 -8.91 16.31
C ASP A 89 -6.02 -8.90 15.30
N ARG A 90 -6.29 -9.19 14.02
CA ARG A 90 -5.27 -9.37 12.97
C ARG A 90 -5.33 -8.37 11.82
N VAL A 91 -6.49 -7.74 11.62
CA VAL A 91 -6.75 -6.89 10.46
C VAL A 91 -7.60 -5.71 10.88
N VAL A 92 -7.24 -4.54 10.39
CA VAL A 92 -8.13 -3.38 10.38
C VAL A 92 -8.20 -2.81 8.97
N ALA A 93 -9.39 -2.42 8.52
CA ALA A 93 -9.54 -1.73 7.25
C ALA A 93 -10.54 -0.59 7.35
N TRP A 94 -10.22 0.53 6.70
CA TRP A 94 -11.10 1.69 6.59
C TRP A 94 -10.89 2.44 5.28
N ASP A 95 -11.90 3.21 4.93
CA ASP A 95 -11.87 4.07 3.76
C ASP A 95 -11.57 5.51 4.16
N VAL A 96 -10.54 6.10 3.54
CA VAL A 96 -10.19 7.51 3.65
C VAL A 96 -10.92 8.26 2.54
N VAL A 97 -12.00 8.93 2.92
CA VAL A 97 -12.82 9.76 2.02
C VAL A 97 -12.31 11.19 2.05
N ARG A 98 -11.85 11.69 0.90
CA ARG A 98 -11.49 13.11 0.71
C ARG A 98 -12.31 13.73 -0.43
N PRO A 99 -12.87 14.95 -0.27
CA PRO A 99 -13.58 15.62 -1.36
C PRO A 99 -12.70 15.72 -2.61
N SER A 100 -13.29 15.47 -3.80
CA SER A 100 -12.63 15.61 -5.11
C SER A 100 -11.34 14.78 -5.29
N ARG A 101 -11.11 13.76 -4.46
CA ARG A 101 -9.96 12.85 -4.52
C ARG A 101 -10.42 11.39 -4.65
N PRO A 102 -9.57 10.49 -5.16
CA PRO A 102 -9.87 9.06 -5.18
C PRO A 102 -10.20 8.54 -3.78
N LEU A 103 -11.07 7.53 -3.70
CA LEU A 103 -11.28 6.79 -2.47
C LEU A 103 -10.02 5.97 -2.19
N ILE A 104 -9.54 6.00 -0.95
CA ILE A 104 -8.38 5.20 -0.56
C ILE A 104 -8.84 4.24 0.51
N ARG A 105 -8.69 2.94 0.27
CA ARG A 105 -8.86 1.93 1.31
C ARG A 105 -7.51 1.64 1.95
N VAL A 106 -7.42 1.82 3.25
CA VAL A 106 -6.26 1.42 4.05
C VAL A 106 -6.58 0.09 4.70
N VAL A 107 -5.65 -0.85 4.62
CA VAL A 107 -5.74 -2.16 5.28
C VAL A 107 -4.43 -2.39 6.03
N ALA A 108 -4.48 -2.45 7.35
CA ALA A 108 -3.34 -2.82 8.16
C ALA A 108 -3.51 -4.25 8.65
N ARG A 109 -2.43 -5.05 8.60
CA ARG A 109 -2.44 -6.45 9.00
C ARG A 109 -1.26 -6.75 9.92
N GLY A 110 -1.49 -7.63 10.88
CA GLY A 110 -0.48 -8.17 11.80
C GLY A 110 -1.12 -8.62 13.11
N PRO A 111 -0.42 -9.45 13.91
CA PRO A 111 -0.98 -10.05 15.11
C PRO A 111 -1.20 -9.03 16.23
N GLU A 112 -2.04 -9.38 17.22
CA GLU A 112 -2.22 -8.62 18.47
C GLU A 112 -2.55 -7.13 18.26
N ARG A 113 -3.31 -6.82 17.20
CA ARG A 113 -3.69 -5.45 16.79
C ARG A 113 -2.49 -4.54 16.48
N LYS A 114 -1.36 -5.12 16.09
CA LYS A 114 -0.16 -4.41 15.63
C LYS A 114 0.12 -4.77 14.18
N ALA A 115 0.25 -3.76 13.34
CA ALA A 115 0.53 -3.93 11.93
C ALA A 115 2.01 -4.24 11.71
N ASN A 116 2.27 -5.34 11.01
CA ASN A 116 3.54 -5.60 10.35
C ASN A 116 3.49 -5.25 8.85
N SER A 117 2.29 -4.96 8.32
CA SER A 117 2.10 -4.49 6.95
C SER A 117 0.91 -3.53 6.85
N ILE A 118 1.05 -2.56 5.95
CA ILE A 118 0.02 -1.56 5.63
C ILE A 118 -0.14 -1.53 4.12
N THR A 119 -1.37 -1.71 3.65
CA THR A 119 -1.73 -1.67 2.24
C THR A 119 -2.71 -0.54 1.97
N MET A 120 -2.47 0.22 0.91
CA MET A 120 -3.35 1.27 0.41
C MET A 120 -3.84 0.90 -0.99
N PHE A 121 -5.15 0.83 -1.17
CA PHE A 121 -5.79 0.67 -2.48
C PHE A 121 -6.36 2.01 -2.91
N ILE A 122 -5.94 2.49 -4.08
CA ILE A 122 -6.43 3.75 -4.66
C ILE A 122 -7.59 3.40 -5.60
N VAL A 123 -8.80 3.50 -5.08
CA VAL A 123 -10.03 3.17 -5.79
C VAL A 123 -10.47 4.36 -6.62
N LYS A 124 -10.64 4.16 -7.94
CA LYS A 124 -11.29 5.14 -8.81
C LYS A 124 -12.74 5.29 -8.34
N ARG A 125 -13.16 6.50 -7.94
CA ARG A 125 -14.58 6.74 -7.70
C ARG A 125 -15.32 6.57 -9.02
N PRO A 126 -16.44 5.83 -9.07
CA PRO A 126 -17.34 5.90 -10.20
C PRO A 126 -17.67 7.36 -10.45
N ARG A 127 -17.61 7.83 -11.70
CA ARG A 127 -18.23 9.11 -12.05
C ARG A 127 -19.72 8.91 -11.86
N THR A 128 -20.28 9.44 -10.79
CA THR A 128 -21.73 9.71 -10.72
C THR A 128 -22.02 10.69 -11.85
N HIS A 129 -22.60 10.18 -12.93
CA HIS A 129 -23.26 10.96 -13.98
C HIS A 129 -24.65 11.35 -13.50
#